data_AF-A0A9X1HG06-F1
#
_entry.id   AF-A0A9X1HG06-F1
#
_cell.length_a   1.000
_cell.length_b   1.000
_cell.length_c   1.000
_cell.angle_alpha   90.00
_cell.angle_beta   90.00
_cell.angle_gamma   90.00
#
_symmetry.space_group_name_H-M   'P 1'
#
loop_
_entity.id
_entity.type
_entity.pdbx_description
1 polymer ?
#
loop_
_entity_poly.entity_id
_entity_poly.type
_entity_poly.pdbx_seq_one_letter_code
_entity_poly.pdbx_strand_id
1 'polypeptide(L)'
;MKFVSSQLVYFFQKRDTKTNIRSLAKFLAVLLMLVIAYSLVFHAIMVMEGKDYSFVSGFYWTLTVMSTLGLGDIAFESDLGRIFSIIVLLSGVVFLLVLLPFTFIQFFYAPWLEAQKQSKAPRELPDTTRNHVLIVGYDKVMETLIEKLNSYNIPYYLLINDLTRALELHDIGFKVVLGDYDDPQTYRQIRGDRAIMLVAAQNDMVNTNITFTRKIR
;
A
#
# COMPACT_ATOMS: atom_id res chain seq x y z
N MET A 1 0.47 -20.27 -6.24
CA MET A 1 1.58 -19.80 -5.37
C MET A 1 2.70 -19.02 -6.10
N LYS A 2 2.86 -19.09 -7.43
CA LYS A 2 3.91 -18.34 -8.18
C LYS A 2 3.62 -16.85 -8.46
N PHE A 3 2.42 -16.34 -8.13
CA PHE A 3 2.02 -14.95 -8.40
C PHE A 3 2.35 -13.96 -7.27
N VAL A 4 2.49 -14.43 -6.03
CA VAL A 4 2.76 -13.55 -4.87
C VAL A 4 4.21 -13.08 -4.88
N SER A 5 5.14 -13.94 -5.31
CA SER A 5 6.56 -13.63 -5.39
C SER A 5 6.88 -12.56 -6.44
N SER A 6 6.20 -12.55 -7.59
CA SER A 6 6.43 -11.55 -8.64
C SER A 6 5.90 -10.15 -8.26
N GLN A 7 4.76 -10.08 -7.55
CA GLN A 7 4.23 -8.82 -7.04
C GLN A 7 5.09 -8.23 -5.91
N LEU A 8 5.64 -9.09 -5.03
CA LEU A 8 6.61 -8.67 -4.01
C LEU A 8 7.88 -8.11 -4.66
N VAL A 9 8.45 -8.80 -5.65
CA VAL A 9 9.68 -8.35 -6.34
C VAL A 9 9.46 -7.02 -7.07
N TYR A 10 8.29 -6.82 -7.69
CA TYR A 10 7.92 -5.54 -8.32
C TYR A 10 7.78 -4.42 -7.28
N PHE A 11 7.20 -4.72 -6.11
CA PHE A 11 7.12 -3.76 -4.99
C PHE A 11 8.52 -3.32 -4.53
N PHE A 12 9.50 -4.23 -4.46
CA PHE A 12 10.89 -3.92 -4.11
C PHE A 12 11.69 -3.17 -5.19
N GLN A 13 11.18 -3.05 -6.41
CA GLN A 13 11.90 -2.44 -7.54
C GLN A 13 11.74 -0.91 -7.64
N LYS A 14 10.71 -0.30 -7.05
CA LYS A 14 10.57 1.17 -7.00
C LYS A 14 11.57 1.80 -6.03
N ARG A 15 12.18 2.93 -6.44
CA ARG A 15 13.16 3.70 -5.64
C ARG A 15 12.60 4.10 -4.26
N ASP A 16 11.29 4.36 -4.17
CA ASP A 16 10.62 4.74 -2.92
C ASP A 16 10.60 3.60 -1.90
N THR A 17 10.44 2.36 -2.34
CA THR A 17 10.44 1.18 -1.47
C THR A 17 11.79 0.97 -0.78
N LYS A 18 12.91 1.25 -1.48
CA LYS A 18 14.26 1.14 -0.89
C LYS A 18 14.48 2.16 0.24
N THR A 19 13.93 3.36 0.11
CA THR A 19 13.99 4.39 1.15
C THR A 19 13.13 3.99 2.36
N ASN A 20 11.93 3.49 2.11
CA ASN A 20 10.99 2.99 3.13
C ASN A 20 11.58 1.83 3.95
N ILE A 21 12.22 0.86 3.29
CA ILE A 21 12.89 -0.27 3.95
C ILE A 21 14.05 0.20 4.83
N ARG A 22 14.84 1.18 4.37
CA ARG A 22 15.93 1.73 5.18
C ARG A 22 15.39 2.40 6.44
N SER A 23 14.27 3.11 6.36
CA SER A 23 13.62 3.72 7.53
C SER A 23 13.16 2.67 8.53
N LEU A 24 12.48 1.60 8.07
CA LEU A 24 12.09 0.49 8.95
C LEU A 24 13.31 -0.22 9.56
N ALA A 25 14.36 -0.49 8.76
CA ALA A 25 15.58 -1.12 9.26
C ALA A 25 16.28 -0.27 10.32
N LYS A 26 16.33 1.06 10.13
CA LYS A 26 16.84 1.99 11.14
C LYS A 26 15.98 1.94 12.41
N PHE A 27 14.66 1.94 12.28
CA PHE A 27 13.75 1.84 13.41
C PHE A 27 13.97 0.53 14.21
N LEU A 28 14.04 -0.61 13.53
CA LEU A 28 14.33 -1.91 14.15
C LEU A 28 15.72 -1.96 14.80
N ALA A 29 16.72 -1.32 14.19
CA ALA A 29 18.06 -1.23 14.77
C ALA A 29 18.06 -0.38 16.06
N VAL A 30 17.33 0.74 16.09
CA VAL A 30 17.16 1.56 17.30
C VAL A 30 16.43 0.79 18.39
N LEU A 31 15.35 0.08 18.04
CA LEU A 31 14.60 -0.76 18.97
C LEU A 31 15.51 -1.84 19.57
N LEU A 32 16.29 -2.54 18.74
CA LEU A 32 17.22 -3.57 19.20
C LEU A 32 18.30 -3.00 20.12
N MET A 33 18.88 -1.85 19.77
CA MET A 33 19.85 -1.15 20.60
C MET A 33 19.27 -0.80 21.97
N LEU A 34 18.03 -0.33 22.00
CA LEU A 34 17.32 0.03 23.22
C LEU A 34 16.99 -1.19 24.08
N VAL A 35 16.58 -2.32 23.47
CA VAL A 35 16.39 -3.59 24.16
C VAL A 35 17.70 -4.10 24.79
N ILE A 36 18.82 -4.00 24.07
CA ILE A 36 20.14 -4.36 24.60
C ILE A 36 20.50 -3.45 25.79
N ALA A 37 20.33 -2.14 25.64
CA ALA A 37 20.62 -1.18 26.70
C ALA A 37 19.79 -1.44 27.96
N TYR A 38 18.48 -1.68 27.82
CA TYR A 38 17.62 -2.01 28.95
C TYR A 38 17.94 -3.36 29.57
N SER A 39 18.29 -4.37 28.78
CA SER A 39 18.74 -5.67 29.29
C SER A 39 20.02 -5.54 30.15
N LEU A 40 20.95 -4.66 29.75
CA LEU A 40 22.16 -4.38 30.53
C LEU A 40 21.84 -3.64 31.84
N VAL A 41 20.98 -2.61 31.79
CA VAL A 41 20.54 -1.88 32.99
C VAL A 41 19.76 -2.80 33.94
N PHE A 42 18.92 -3.68 33.39
CA PHE A 42 18.21 -4.71 34.15
C PHE A 42 19.19 -5.57 34.95
N HIS A 43 20.24 -6.10 34.31
CA HIS A 43 21.24 -6.91 35.02
C HIS A 43 21.93 -6.12 36.13
N ALA A 44 22.31 -4.87 35.86
CA ALA A 44 22.96 -4.03 36.85
C ALA A 44 22.08 -3.84 38.10
N ILE A 45 20.78 -3.59 37.93
CA ILE A 45 19.85 -3.42 39.05
C ILE A 45 19.58 -4.75 39.76
N MET A 46 19.41 -5.86 39.03
CA MET A 46 19.16 -7.17 39.66
C MET A 46 20.34 -7.64 40.51
N VAL A 47 21.57 -7.38 40.08
CA VAL A 47 22.77 -7.65 40.89
C VAL A 47 22.77 -6.81 42.17
N MET A 48 22.31 -5.55 42.12
CA MET A 48 22.15 -4.72 43.32
C MET A 48 21.05 -5.24 44.26
N GLU A 49 20.03 -5.90 43.73
CA GLU A 49 19.00 -6.61 44.52
C GLU A 49 19.47 -8.01 44.98
N GLY A 50 20.72 -8.41 44.70
CA GLY A 50 21.28 -9.69 45.11
C GLY A 50 20.77 -10.89 44.31
N LYS A 51 20.21 -10.67 43.12
CA LYS A 51 19.68 -11.72 42.24
C LYS A 51 20.51 -11.84 40.96
N ASP A 52 21.06 -13.02 40.72
CA ASP A 52 21.78 -13.32 39.48
C ASP A 52 20.82 -13.89 38.42
N TYR A 53 20.75 -13.20 37.28
CA TYR A 53 20.00 -13.61 36.11
C TYR A 53 20.92 -13.79 34.91
N SER A 54 20.51 -14.64 33.97
CA SER A 54 21.24 -14.83 32.71
C SER A 54 20.97 -13.66 31.74
N PHE A 55 21.90 -13.41 30.82
CA PHE A 55 21.69 -12.41 29.75
C PHE A 55 20.36 -12.59 29.01
N VAL A 56 19.96 -13.84 28.77
CA VAL A 56 18.69 -14.19 28.12
C VAL A 56 17.50 -13.73 28.96
N SER A 57 17.58 -13.87 30.29
CA SER A 57 16.53 -13.40 31.21
C SER A 57 16.32 -11.89 31.14
N GLY A 58 17.39 -11.10 30.96
CA GLY A 58 17.26 -9.64 30.79
C GLY A 58 16.61 -9.25 29.47
N PHE A 59 16.93 -9.95 28.37
CA PHE A 59 16.23 -9.76 27.09
C PHE A 59 14.76 -10.14 27.20
N TYR A 60 14.48 -11.29 27.81
CA TYR A 60 13.14 -11.80 28.03
C TYR A 60 12.30 -10.83 28.87
N TRP A 61 12.82 -10.36 30.00
CA TRP A 61 12.14 -9.39 30.85
C TRP A 61 11.87 -8.08 30.11
N THR A 62 12.89 -7.54 29.43
CA THR A 62 12.77 -6.30 28.66
C THR A 62 11.68 -6.39 27.61
N LEU A 63 11.67 -7.46 26.80
CA LEU A 63 10.65 -7.67 25.78
C LEU A 63 9.26 -7.81 26.38
N THR A 64 9.12 -8.56 27.47
CA THR A 64 7.85 -8.80 28.17
C THR A 64 7.25 -7.51 28.74
N VAL A 65 8.09 -6.63 29.30
CA VAL A 65 7.64 -5.33 29.83
C VAL A 65 7.36 -4.34 28.69
N MET A 66 8.24 -4.25 27.69
CA MET A 66 8.03 -3.35 26.55
C MET A 66 6.78 -3.71 25.74
N SER A 67 6.48 -5.00 25.59
CA SER A 67 5.29 -5.46 24.87
C SER A 67 4.02 -5.39 25.72
N THR A 68 4.08 -4.84 26.94
CA THR A 68 2.97 -4.79 27.89
C THR A 68 2.39 -6.15 28.28
N LEU A 69 3.15 -7.25 28.06
CA LEU A 69 2.75 -8.59 28.47
C LEU A 69 2.78 -8.72 29.99
N GLY A 70 3.88 -8.28 30.60
CA GLY A 70 4.01 -8.18 32.06
C GLY A 70 3.75 -9.50 32.79
N LEU A 71 4.44 -10.59 32.40
CA LEU A 71 4.24 -11.93 32.98
C LEU A 71 4.40 -11.99 34.51
N GLY A 72 5.17 -11.06 35.10
CA GLY A 72 5.31 -10.92 36.55
C GLY A 72 6.15 -12.00 37.22
N ASP A 73 6.74 -12.90 36.44
CA ASP A 73 7.68 -13.94 36.88
C ASP A 73 9.04 -13.37 37.29
N ILE A 74 9.44 -12.25 36.68
CA ILE A 74 10.63 -11.48 37.03
C ILE A 74 10.18 -10.04 37.33
N ALA A 75 10.38 -9.62 38.57
CA ALA A 75 10.03 -8.28 39.04
C ALA A 75 11.09 -7.72 39.99
N PHE A 76 11.25 -6.40 39.96
CA PHE A 76 12.10 -5.67 40.89
C PHE A 76 11.40 -5.46 42.23
N GLU A 77 12.17 -5.57 43.30
CA GLU A 77 11.69 -5.32 44.66
C GLU A 77 11.97 -3.89 45.11
N SER A 78 13.03 -3.27 44.58
CA SER A 78 13.42 -1.90 44.91
C SER A 78 12.58 -0.85 44.18
N ASP A 79 12.42 0.32 44.79
CA ASP A 79 11.75 1.46 44.16
C ASP A 79 12.52 1.94 42.90
N LEU A 80 13.85 1.82 42.90
CA LEU A 80 14.68 2.12 41.73
C LEU A 80 14.32 1.21 40.54
N GLY A 81 14.23 -0.10 40.76
CA GLY A 81 13.86 -1.06 39.73
C GLY A 81 12.41 -0.89 39.26
N ARG A 82 11.49 -0.49 40.15
CA ARG A 82 10.11 -0.12 39.78
C ARG A 82 10.05 1.11 38.88
N ILE A 83 10.78 2.18 39.21
CA ILE A 83 10.88 3.38 38.36
C ILE A 83 11.46 3.02 36.99
N PHE A 84 12.52 2.22 36.97
CA PHE A 84 13.09 1.71 35.71
C PHE A 84 12.07 0.93 34.89
N SER A 85 11.29 0.04 35.53
CA SER A 85 10.21 -0.72 34.86
C SER A 85 9.17 0.19 34.23
N ILE A 86 8.79 1.29 34.89
CA ILE A 86 7.87 2.29 34.34
C ILE A 86 8.46 2.93 33.07
N ILE A 87 9.75 3.29 33.08
CA ILE A 87 10.43 3.85 31.91
C ILE A 87 10.46 2.86 30.75
N VAL A 88 10.79 1.60 31.02
CA VAL A 88 10.80 0.52 30.01
C VAL A 88 9.40 0.28 29.45
N LEU A 89 8.38 0.30 30.29
CA LEU A 89 6.99 0.14 29.87
C LEU A 89 6.53 1.31 28.99
N LEU A 90 6.75 2.56 29.42
CA LEU A 90 6.36 3.76 28.66
C LEU A 90 7.05 3.83 27.29
N SER A 91 8.36 3.54 27.26
CA SER A 91 9.10 3.45 26.00
C SER A 91 8.58 2.31 25.12
N GLY A 92 8.25 1.14 25.70
CA GLY A 92 7.60 0.04 25.00
C GLY A 92 6.28 0.44 24.34
N VAL A 93 5.40 1.14 25.06
CA VAL A 93 4.14 1.68 24.50
C VAL A 93 4.42 2.59 23.31
N VAL A 94 5.35 3.54 23.44
CA VAL A 94 5.68 4.47 22.36
C VAL A 94 6.27 3.74 21.15
N PHE A 95 7.27 2.88 21.35
CA PHE A 95 7.96 2.23 20.24
C PHE A 95 7.15 1.09 19.61
N LEU A 96 6.63 0.16 20.40
CA LEU A 96 5.94 -1.03 19.89
C LEU A 96 4.47 -0.81 19.55
N LEU A 97 3.72 -0.09 20.40
CA LEU A 97 2.27 0.08 20.19
C LEU A 97 1.91 1.28 19.33
N VAL A 98 2.75 2.31 19.27
CA VAL A 98 2.48 3.51 18.47
C VAL A 98 3.37 3.55 17.22
N LEU A 99 4.69 3.64 17.39
CA LEU A 99 5.61 3.91 16.28
C LEU A 99 5.71 2.73 15.30
N LEU A 100 5.80 1.49 15.77
CA LEU A 100 5.92 0.31 14.92
C LEU A 100 4.72 0.12 13.98
N PRO A 101 3.45 0.10 14.45
CA PRO A 101 2.30 -0.03 13.55
C PRO A 101 2.14 1.19 12.65
N PHE A 102 2.39 2.40 13.15
CA PHE A 102 2.36 3.62 12.33
C PHE A 102 3.38 3.55 11.18
N THR A 103 4.62 3.17 11.49
CA THR A 103 5.70 2.97 10.51
C THR A 103 5.31 1.91 9.49
N PHE A 104 4.74 0.78 9.94
CA PHE A 104 4.28 -0.28 9.04
C PHE A 104 3.17 0.21 8.09
N ILE A 105 2.18 0.93 8.64
CA ILE A 105 1.06 1.45 7.84
C ILE A 105 1.56 2.44 6.80
N GLN A 106 2.37 3.41 7.21
CA GLN A 106 2.86 4.48 6.33
C GLN A 106 3.76 3.95 5.22
N PHE A 107 4.66 3.01 5.53
CA PHE A 107 5.70 2.59 4.59
C PHE A 107 5.38 1.33 3.79
N PHE A 108 4.45 0.49 4.25
CA PHE A 108 4.07 -0.75 3.56
C PHE A 108 2.61 -0.77 3.16
N TYR A 109 1.70 -0.56 4.12
CA TYR A 109 0.26 -0.73 3.87
C TYR A 109 -0.29 0.33 2.89
N ALA A 110 -0.02 1.61 3.14
CA ALA A 110 -0.51 2.69 2.29
C ALA A 110 0.05 2.60 0.84
N PRO A 111 1.36 2.42 0.61
CA PRO A 111 1.89 2.24 -0.74
C PRO A 111 1.37 0.98 -1.44
N TRP A 112 1.14 -0.11 -0.70
CA TRP A 112 0.53 -1.32 -1.26
C TRP A 112 -0.92 -1.08 -1.70
N LEU A 113 -1.71 -0.38 -0.87
CA LEU A 113 -3.09 -0.03 -1.19
C LEU A 113 -3.16 0.91 -2.41
N GLU A 114 -2.26 1.88 -2.50
CA GLU A 114 -2.13 2.76 -3.67
C GLU A 114 -1.76 1.98 -4.94
N ALA A 115 -0.79 1.06 -4.84
CA ALA A 115 -0.40 0.22 -5.97
C ALA A 115 -1.57 -0.67 -6.43
N GLN A 116 -2.36 -1.19 -5.50
CA GLN A 116 -3.55 -1.97 -5.83
C GLN A 116 -4.59 -1.12 -6.55
N LYS A 117 -4.85 0.12 -6.10
CA LYS A 117 -5.76 1.05 -6.77
C LYS A 117 -5.30 1.38 -8.19
N GLN A 118 -3.99 1.63 -8.38
CA GLN A 118 -3.41 1.85 -9.71
C GLN A 118 -3.51 0.62 -10.62
N SER A 119 -3.45 -0.59 -10.06
CA SER A 119 -3.63 -1.82 -10.84
C SER A 119 -5.08 -2.05 -11.25
N LYS A 120 -6.05 -1.66 -10.42
CA LYS A 120 -7.49 -1.83 -10.71
C LYS A 120 -8.01 -0.76 -11.69
N ALA A 121 -7.51 0.46 -11.58
CA ALA A 121 -7.84 1.57 -12.48
C ALA A 121 -6.55 2.17 -13.05
N PRO A 122 -5.89 1.48 -14.00
CA PRO A 122 -4.67 1.99 -14.61
C PRO A 122 -4.96 3.29 -15.36
N ARG A 123 -3.96 4.16 -15.50
CA ARG A 123 -4.05 5.37 -16.34
C ARG A 123 -3.50 5.17 -17.75
N GLU A 124 -2.76 4.09 -17.94
CA GLU A 124 -2.08 3.76 -19.19
C GLU A 124 -2.36 2.30 -19.56
N LEU A 125 -2.49 2.04 -20.85
CA LEU A 125 -2.62 0.68 -21.39
C LEU A 125 -1.27 0.20 -21.94
N PRO A 126 -1.01 -1.13 -21.92
CA PRO A 126 0.22 -1.69 -22.47
C PRO A 126 0.51 -1.26 -23.91
N ASP A 127 1.80 -1.14 -24.28
CA ASP A 127 2.22 -0.80 -25.65
C ASP A 127 1.77 -1.79 -26.72
N THR A 128 1.46 -3.02 -26.31
CA THR A 128 0.98 -4.09 -27.17
C THR A 128 -0.52 -3.99 -27.48
N THR A 129 -1.27 -3.15 -26.77
CA THR A 129 -2.72 -2.99 -26.95
C THR A 129 -3.02 -2.35 -28.31
N ARG A 130 -3.82 -3.07 -29.11
CA ARG A 130 -4.25 -2.67 -30.46
C ARG A 130 -5.62 -3.27 -30.76
N ASN A 131 -6.31 -2.72 -31.76
CA ASN A 131 -7.58 -3.23 -32.27
C ASN A 131 -8.68 -3.34 -31.21
N HIS A 132 -8.69 -2.42 -30.25
CA HIS A 132 -9.67 -2.35 -29.18
C HIS A 132 -10.71 -1.26 -29.42
N VAL A 133 -11.87 -1.40 -28.79
CA VAL A 133 -12.89 -0.36 -28.70
C VAL A 133 -12.65 0.47 -27.45
N LEU A 134 -12.54 1.79 -27.61
CA LEU A 134 -12.54 2.71 -26.48
C LEU A 134 -13.96 3.22 -26.25
N ILE A 135 -14.46 3.07 -25.03
CA ILE A 135 -15.76 3.58 -24.63
C ILE A 135 -15.49 4.68 -23.60
N VAL A 136 -15.91 5.90 -23.88
CA VAL A 136 -15.72 7.05 -22.99
C VAL A 136 -17.00 7.30 -22.21
N GLY A 137 -16.93 7.13 -20.90
CA GLY A 137 -18.10 7.15 -20.04
C GLY A 137 -18.77 5.78 -19.88
N TYR A 138 -19.77 5.76 -19.00
CA TYR A 138 -20.58 4.59 -18.74
C TYR A 138 -22.05 5.00 -18.59
N ASP A 139 -22.89 4.33 -19.36
CA ASP A 139 -24.34 4.34 -19.22
C ASP A 139 -24.88 2.90 -19.32
N LYS A 140 -26.19 2.72 -19.09
CA LYS A 140 -26.84 1.40 -19.21
C LYS A 140 -26.82 0.83 -20.63
N VAL A 141 -26.72 1.69 -21.66
CA VAL A 141 -26.66 1.24 -23.06
C VAL A 141 -25.31 0.60 -23.36
N MET A 142 -24.24 1.10 -22.73
CA MET A 142 -22.89 0.57 -22.86
C MET A 142 -22.78 -0.86 -22.31
N GLU A 143 -23.58 -1.25 -21.31
CA GLU A 143 -23.61 -2.64 -20.81
C GLU A 143 -23.93 -3.62 -21.94
N THR A 144 -24.99 -3.37 -22.70
CA THR A 144 -25.39 -4.21 -23.84
C THR A 144 -24.34 -4.20 -24.96
N LEU A 145 -23.66 -3.08 -25.18
CA LEU A 145 -22.56 -3.00 -26.14
C LEU A 145 -21.38 -3.87 -25.67
N ILE A 146 -21.00 -3.77 -24.41
CA ILE A 146 -19.88 -4.53 -23.83
C ILE A 146 -20.16 -6.03 -23.87
N GLU A 147 -21.38 -6.46 -23.56
CA GLU A 147 -21.79 -7.87 -23.68
C GLU A 147 -21.59 -8.40 -25.10
N LYS A 148 -21.97 -7.61 -26.13
CA LYS A 148 -21.72 -7.96 -27.53
C LYS A 148 -20.23 -7.97 -27.87
N LEU A 149 -19.46 -6.98 -27.41
CA LEU A 149 -18.01 -6.97 -27.65
C LEU A 149 -17.33 -8.20 -27.04
N ASN A 150 -17.75 -8.62 -25.85
CA ASN A 150 -17.29 -9.84 -25.21
C ASN A 150 -17.65 -11.10 -26.01
N SER A 151 -18.88 -11.21 -26.55
CA SER A 151 -19.28 -12.37 -27.34
C SER A 151 -18.52 -12.52 -28.65
N TYR A 152 -18.11 -11.39 -29.26
CA TYR A 152 -17.23 -11.36 -30.44
C TYR A 152 -15.73 -11.40 -30.09
N ASN A 153 -15.37 -11.50 -28.80
CA ASN A 153 -13.99 -11.47 -28.30
C ASN A 153 -13.20 -10.23 -28.76
N ILE A 154 -13.88 -9.09 -28.87
CA ILE A 154 -13.29 -7.80 -29.23
C ILE A 154 -12.82 -7.11 -27.93
N PRO A 155 -11.52 -6.78 -27.80
CA PRO A 155 -11.03 -6.07 -26.62
C PRO A 155 -11.69 -4.69 -26.50
N TYR A 156 -12.08 -4.32 -25.29
CA TYR A 156 -12.61 -2.99 -25.00
C TYR A 156 -12.00 -2.43 -23.71
N TYR A 157 -12.03 -1.11 -23.59
CA TYR A 157 -11.64 -0.40 -22.37
C TYR A 157 -12.56 0.80 -22.14
N LEU A 158 -13.06 0.94 -20.91
CA LEU A 158 -13.88 2.05 -20.46
C LEU A 158 -12.99 3.16 -19.88
N LEU A 159 -13.04 4.35 -20.47
CA LEU A 159 -12.41 5.54 -19.93
C LEU A 159 -13.35 6.24 -18.96
N ILE A 160 -12.95 6.32 -17.69
CA ILE A 160 -13.69 6.95 -16.61
C ILE A 160 -12.81 8.05 -16.00
N ASN A 161 -13.36 9.24 -15.75
CA ASN A 161 -12.62 10.36 -15.16
C ASN A 161 -12.66 10.37 -13.62
N ASP A 162 -13.59 9.63 -13.01
CA ASP A 162 -13.71 9.48 -11.56
C ASP A 162 -13.11 8.15 -11.05
N LEU A 163 -12.22 8.23 -10.07
CA LEU A 163 -11.53 7.07 -9.50
C LEU A 163 -12.51 6.11 -8.80
N THR A 164 -13.49 6.64 -8.05
CA THR A 164 -14.43 5.82 -7.27
C THR A 164 -15.26 4.96 -8.21
N ARG A 165 -15.84 5.58 -9.24
CA ARG A 165 -16.63 4.91 -10.27
C ARG A 165 -15.80 3.93 -11.11
N ALA A 166 -14.54 4.26 -11.41
CA ALA A 166 -13.65 3.34 -12.09
C ALA A 166 -13.42 2.07 -11.26
N LEU A 167 -13.19 2.20 -9.95
CA LEU A 167 -13.00 1.05 -9.05
C LEU A 167 -14.27 0.19 -8.93
N GLU A 168 -15.46 0.81 -8.82
CA GLU A 168 -16.74 0.10 -8.80
C GLU A 168 -16.96 -0.72 -10.07
N LEU A 169 -16.77 -0.11 -11.25
CA LEU A 169 -16.93 -0.77 -12.54
C LEU A 169 -15.89 -1.89 -12.73
N HIS A 170 -14.65 -1.69 -12.26
CA HIS A 170 -13.64 -2.74 -12.25
C HIS A 170 -14.07 -3.94 -11.39
N ASP A 171 -14.61 -3.69 -10.19
CA ASP A 171 -15.02 -4.74 -9.25
C ASP A 171 -16.22 -5.55 -9.78
N ILE A 172 -17.05 -4.97 -10.67
CA ILE A 172 -18.13 -5.66 -11.41
C ILE A 172 -17.57 -6.47 -12.61
N GLY A 173 -16.28 -6.32 -12.95
CA GLY A 173 -15.59 -7.09 -13.98
C GLY A 173 -15.37 -6.35 -15.30
N PHE A 174 -15.66 -5.05 -15.36
CA PHE A 174 -15.39 -4.26 -16.55
C PHE A 174 -13.92 -3.87 -16.65
N LYS A 175 -13.40 -3.81 -17.89
CA LYS A 175 -12.03 -3.32 -18.16
C LYS A 175 -12.02 -1.79 -18.18
N VAL A 176 -11.56 -1.18 -17.10
CA VAL A 176 -11.56 0.29 -16.93
C VAL A 176 -10.17 0.90 -17.04
N VAL A 177 -10.13 2.17 -17.37
CA VAL A 177 -8.95 3.03 -17.38
C VAL A 177 -9.35 4.40 -16.82
N LEU A 178 -8.53 4.92 -15.91
CA LEU A 178 -8.75 6.23 -15.29
C LEU A 178 -8.07 7.31 -16.12
N GLY A 179 -8.80 8.34 -16.52
CA GLY A 179 -8.22 9.49 -17.19
C GLY A 179 -9.25 10.55 -17.58
N ASP A 180 -8.76 11.76 -17.77
CA ASP A 180 -9.60 12.91 -18.11
C ASP A 180 -10.00 12.89 -19.59
N TYR A 181 -11.24 13.28 -19.87
CA TYR A 181 -11.83 13.23 -21.21
C TYR A 181 -11.34 14.37 -22.12
N ASP A 182 -10.84 15.44 -21.54
CA ASP A 182 -10.37 16.64 -22.22
C ASP A 182 -8.84 16.66 -22.42
N ASP A 183 -8.09 15.78 -21.75
CA ASP A 183 -6.63 15.67 -21.90
C ASP A 183 -6.23 14.79 -23.10
N PRO A 184 -5.56 15.34 -24.13
CA PRO A 184 -5.02 14.55 -25.25
C PRO A 184 -4.01 13.47 -24.82
N GLN A 185 -3.29 13.67 -23.71
CA GLN A 185 -2.30 12.70 -23.23
C GLN A 185 -2.97 11.41 -22.74
N THR A 186 -4.15 11.50 -22.13
CA THR A 186 -4.97 10.34 -21.77
C THR A 186 -5.16 9.43 -22.98
N TYR A 187 -5.60 9.98 -24.11
CA TYR A 187 -5.83 9.21 -25.34
C TYR A 187 -4.56 8.57 -25.90
N ARG A 188 -3.38 9.20 -25.70
CA ARG A 188 -2.08 8.61 -26.08
C ARG A 188 -1.70 7.45 -25.16
N GLN A 189 -1.87 7.61 -23.85
CA GLN A 189 -1.57 6.58 -22.84
C GLN A 189 -2.46 5.35 -23.01
N ILE A 190 -3.72 5.52 -23.41
CA ILE A 190 -4.67 4.41 -23.62
C ILE A 190 -4.68 3.87 -25.06
N ARG A 191 -3.67 4.23 -25.86
CA ARG A 191 -3.49 3.78 -27.25
C ARG A 191 -4.71 4.07 -28.14
N GLY A 192 -5.35 5.23 -27.94
CA GLY A 192 -6.53 5.66 -28.71
C GLY A 192 -6.27 5.89 -30.19
N ASP A 193 -5.01 6.02 -30.59
CA ASP A 193 -4.58 6.02 -31.99
C ASP A 193 -4.62 4.63 -32.64
N ARG A 194 -4.65 3.56 -31.85
CA ARG A 194 -4.72 2.16 -32.29
C ARG A 194 -6.08 1.50 -32.00
N ALA A 195 -7.02 2.28 -31.49
CA ALA A 195 -8.39 1.85 -31.26
C ALA A 195 -9.15 1.78 -32.59
N ILE A 196 -9.90 0.70 -32.83
CA ILE A 196 -10.73 0.51 -34.03
C ILE A 196 -11.95 1.42 -34.03
N MET A 197 -12.43 1.78 -32.84
CA MET A 197 -13.61 2.59 -32.64
C MET A 197 -13.51 3.33 -31.31
N LEU A 198 -14.00 4.56 -31.29
CA LEU A 198 -14.25 5.30 -30.06
C LEU A 198 -15.76 5.55 -29.96
N VAL A 199 -16.34 5.17 -28.84
CA VAL A 199 -17.74 5.42 -28.50
C VAL A 199 -17.76 6.47 -27.38
N ALA A 200 -18.34 7.64 -27.65
CA ALA A 200 -18.49 8.69 -26.66
C ALA A 200 -19.91 8.62 -26.09
N ALA A 201 -20.03 8.19 -24.83
CA ALA A 201 -21.29 7.98 -24.13
C ALA A 201 -21.44 8.99 -22.98
N GLN A 202 -21.22 10.27 -23.29
CA GLN A 202 -21.38 11.40 -22.36
C GLN A 202 -22.44 12.37 -22.89
N ASN A 203 -22.62 13.51 -22.22
CA ASN A 203 -23.46 14.59 -22.72
C ASN A 203 -22.85 15.23 -23.98
N ASP A 204 -23.66 15.95 -24.76
CA ASP A 204 -23.26 16.51 -26.06
C ASP A 204 -22.05 17.45 -25.99
N MET A 205 -21.94 18.25 -24.92
CA MET A 205 -20.80 19.15 -24.73
C MET A 205 -19.50 18.37 -24.55
N VAL A 206 -19.52 17.34 -23.71
CA VAL A 206 -18.37 16.49 -23.43
C VAL A 206 -18.03 15.62 -24.64
N ASN A 207 -19.03 15.03 -25.31
CA ASN A 207 -18.83 14.26 -26.54
C ASN A 207 -18.17 15.11 -27.63
N THR A 208 -18.62 16.36 -27.79
CA THR A 208 -18.01 17.30 -28.72
C THR A 208 -16.54 17.51 -28.37
N ASN A 209 -16.23 17.80 -27.10
CA ASN A 209 -14.84 17.97 -26.66
C ASN A 209 -13.98 16.72 -26.92
N ILE A 210 -14.46 15.53 -26.56
CA ILE A 210 -13.80 14.25 -26.84
C ILE A 210 -13.45 14.10 -28.33
N THR A 211 -14.40 14.45 -29.21
CA THR A 211 -14.16 14.37 -30.66
C THR A 211 -13.08 15.33 -31.12
N PHE A 212 -13.00 16.55 -30.58
CA PHE A 212 -11.95 17.51 -30.90
C PHE A 212 -10.60 17.10 -30.33
N THR A 213 -10.54 16.73 -29.05
CA THR A 213 -9.33 16.28 -28.34
C THR A 213 -8.66 15.10 -29.03
N ARG A 214 -9.44 14.12 -29.51
CA ARG A 214 -8.90 13.00 -30.31
C ARG A 214 -8.40 13.44 -31.69
N LYS A 215 -9.10 14.38 -32.32
CA LYS A 215 -8.83 14.83 -33.70
C LYS A 215 -7.58 15.71 -33.80
N ILE A 216 -6.96 16.09 -32.68
CA ILE A 216 -5.62 16.71 -32.65
C ILE A 216 -4.57 15.62 -33.01
N ARG A 217 -4.54 15.29 -34.29
CA ARG A 217 -3.45 14.58 -34.96
C ARG A 217 -3.23 15.22 -36.32
#